data_AF-A0A6N2E8N8-F1
#
_entry.id   AF-A0A6N2E8N8-F1
#
_cell.length_a   1.000
_cell.length_b   1.000
_cell.length_c   1.000
_cell.angle_alpha   90.00
_cell.angle_beta   90.00
_cell.angle_gamma   90.00
#
_symmetry.space_group_name_H-M   'P 1'
#
loop_
_entity.id
_entity.type
_entity.pdbx_description
1 polymer ?
#
loop_
_entity_poly.entity_id
_entity_poly.type
_entity_poly.pdbx_seq_one_letter_code
_entity_poly.pdbx_strand_id
1 'polypeptide(L)'
;MRRVVCAGLLVSLASIASANNFTNNIMITGYWPPTNNMVRDFSPNPDQNNGQWLGGNWEGRGYNIYSYFPEFPGQTGPSWGKGVGDFEVDYQKTSADWHRITDQIKPVAIITFSRAQNNFEWRLEGGNRMYAESQWTPDYQAPTRPGSDLPIMQALAPGTELFSTLPIPEIMANVGAQVPGVNPTTVPVDNGRFLSNFIGLHGNWYHELNNDPSAEYRNFAAGHIHVGFAMSPQQALDATLVTLRTLTDHLDLIGAPAPSSAAALALGGLVLTRRRRPLCGREQERVEQSSR
;
A
#
# COMPACT_ATOMS: atom_id res chain seq x y z
N MET A 1 -21.59 11.24 65.10
CA MET A 1 -20.66 10.65 64.11
C MET A 1 -21.37 10.53 62.77
N ARG A 2 -21.16 11.45 61.82
CA ARG A 2 -21.68 11.37 60.45
C ARG A 2 -20.55 10.91 59.54
N ARG A 3 -20.69 9.71 58.96
CA ARG A 3 -19.75 9.19 57.96
C ARG A 3 -20.09 9.84 56.62
N VAL A 4 -19.18 10.68 56.12
CA VAL A 4 -19.19 11.15 54.74
C VAL A 4 -18.54 10.04 53.91
N VAL A 5 -19.32 9.40 53.04
CA VAL A 5 -18.81 8.44 52.06
C VAL A 5 -18.53 9.23 50.78
N CYS A 6 -17.25 9.48 50.49
CA CYS A 6 -16.83 9.97 49.18
C CYS A 6 -16.88 8.81 48.19
N ALA A 7 -17.92 8.77 47.35
CA ALA A 7 -17.94 7.93 46.16
C ALA A 7 -17.04 8.59 45.10
N GLY A 8 -15.83 8.05 44.93
CA GLY A 8 -14.95 8.43 43.83
C GLY A 8 -15.50 7.85 42.52
N LEU A 9 -15.91 8.74 41.62
CA LEU A 9 -16.28 8.37 40.25
C LEU A 9 -14.99 8.03 39.49
N LEU A 10 -14.66 6.74 39.37
CA LEU A 10 -13.65 6.27 38.43
C LEU A 10 -14.24 6.38 37.02
N VAL A 11 -13.99 7.51 36.36
CA VAL A 11 -14.21 7.62 34.91
C VAL A 11 -13.09 6.83 34.25
N SER A 12 -13.38 5.58 33.88
CA SER A 12 -12.54 4.83 32.96
C SER A 12 -12.62 5.53 31.60
N LEU A 13 -11.59 6.29 31.25
CA LEU A 13 -11.32 6.65 29.87
C LEU A 13 -10.89 5.37 29.15
N ALA A 14 -11.87 4.57 28.75
CA ALA A 14 -11.65 3.58 27.71
C ALA A 14 -11.34 4.38 26.45
N SER A 15 -10.07 4.46 26.09
CA SER A 15 -9.65 4.91 24.76
C SER A 15 -10.42 4.05 23.77
N ILE A 16 -11.38 4.64 23.07
CA ILE A 16 -11.92 4.06 21.84
C ILE A 16 -10.78 4.20 20.83
N ALA A 17 -9.80 3.30 20.91
CA ALA A 17 -9.02 2.98 19.74
C ALA A 17 -10.02 2.36 18.78
N SER A 18 -10.50 3.16 17.83
CA SER A 18 -11.13 2.61 16.64
C SER A 18 -10.10 1.64 16.07
N ALA A 19 -10.33 0.33 16.19
CA ALA A 19 -9.55 -0.64 15.45
C ALA A 19 -9.76 -0.27 13.98
N ASN A 20 -8.72 0.25 13.34
CA ASN A 20 -8.78 0.58 11.92
C ASN A 20 -9.31 -0.65 11.17
N ASN A 21 -10.32 -0.48 10.33
CA ASN A 21 -10.91 -1.55 9.52
C ASN A 21 -10.03 -1.91 8.32
N PHE A 22 -8.71 -1.74 8.42
CA PHE A 22 -7.73 -1.99 7.38
C PHE A 22 -6.43 -2.51 7.98
N THR A 23 -5.64 -3.23 7.18
CA THR A 23 -4.26 -3.58 7.53
C THR A 23 -3.31 -2.48 7.08
N ASN A 24 -2.03 -2.55 7.43
CA ASN A 24 -1.02 -1.66 6.83
C ASN A 24 -0.22 -2.37 5.73
N ASN A 25 -0.80 -3.39 5.10
CA ASN A 25 -0.11 -4.21 4.12
C ASN A 25 -0.31 -3.63 2.72
N ILE A 26 0.77 -3.29 2.03
CA ILE A 26 0.76 -2.89 0.63
C ILE A 26 1.22 -4.09 -0.20
N MET A 27 0.45 -4.42 -1.24
CA MET A 27 0.81 -5.48 -2.18
C MET A 27 1.45 -4.86 -3.42
N ILE A 28 2.61 -5.38 -3.83
CA ILE A 28 3.19 -5.11 -5.13
C ILE A 28 3.48 -6.40 -5.90
N THR A 29 3.46 -6.37 -7.22
CA THR A 29 3.77 -7.55 -8.05
C THR A 29 4.32 -7.14 -9.40
N GLY A 30 5.08 -8.00 -10.10
CA GLY A 30 5.69 -7.66 -11.38
C GLY A 30 5.75 -8.82 -12.37
N TYR A 31 5.22 -8.63 -13.58
CA TYR A 31 5.40 -9.56 -14.70
C TYR A 31 6.64 -9.27 -15.54
N TRP A 32 7.52 -10.28 -15.57
CA TRP A 32 8.79 -10.32 -16.31
C TRP A 32 9.83 -9.27 -15.89
N PRO A 33 11.13 -9.55 -16.11
CA PRO A 33 12.17 -8.55 -15.95
C PRO A 33 11.94 -7.31 -16.84
N PRO A 34 12.16 -6.09 -16.33
CA PRO A 34 12.79 -5.80 -15.03
C PRO A 34 11.84 -5.82 -13.82
N THR A 35 10.53 -5.96 -14.01
CA THR A 35 9.53 -5.69 -12.95
C THR A 35 9.50 -6.72 -11.83
N ASN A 36 9.70 -8.01 -12.11
CA ASN A 36 9.80 -9.01 -11.03
C ASN A 36 11.09 -8.81 -10.21
N ASN A 37 12.19 -8.40 -10.86
CA ASN A 37 13.46 -8.15 -10.20
C ASN A 37 13.44 -6.90 -9.32
N MET A 38 12.79 -5.81 -9.75
CA MET A 38 12.75 -4.57 -8.97
C MET A 38 11.89 -4.67 -7.70
N VAL A 39 10.97 -5.64 -7.63
CA VAL A 39 10.13 -5.86 -6.44
C VAL A 39 10.66 -7.00 -5.56
N ARG A 40 11.77 -7.64 -5.94
CA ARG A 40 12.27 -8.88 -5.34
C ARG A 40 12.49 -8.80 -3.83
N ASP A 41 13.13 -7.74 -3.37
CA ASP A 41 13.52 -7.58 -1.95
C ASP A 41 12.31 -7.37 -1.02
N PHE A 42 11.13 -7.14 -1.58
CA PHE A 42 9.86 -7.05 -0.84
C PHE A 42 9.13 -8.41 -0.71
N SER A 43 9.68 -9.49 -1.26
CA SER A 43 9.07 -10.81 -1.13
C SER A 43 9.22 -11.31 0.31
N PRO A 44 8.18 -11.93 0.91
CA PRO A 44 8.34 -12.60 2.20
C PRO A 44 9.06 -13.96 2.07
N ASN A 45 9.31 -14.44 0.85
CA ASN A 45 10.02 -15.70 0.62
C ASN A 45 11.55 -15.50 0.73
N PRO A 46 12.24 -16.15 1.69
CA PRO A 46 13.68 -16.02 1.88
C PRO A 46 14.51 -16.45 0.66
N ASP A 47 14.00 -17.39 -0.14
CA ASP A 47 14.68 -17.87 -1.34
C ASP A 47 14.67 -16.81 -2.46
N GLN A 48 13.71 -15.88 -2.43
CA GLN A 48 13.57 -14.83 -3.43
C GLN A 48 14.34 -13.55 -3.04
N ASN A 49 14.46 -13.24 -1.75
CA ASN A 49 14.99 -11.97 -1.23
C ASN A 49 16.37 -12.10 -0.55
N ASN A 50 17.10 -13.20 -0.80
CA ASN A 50 18.39 -13.51 -0.15
C ASN A 50 18.31 -13.55 1.40
N GLY A 51 17.17 -13.97 1.96
CA GLY A 51 16.92 -14.04 3.39
C GLY A 51 16.65 -12.70 4.08
N GLN A 52 16.53 -11.59 3.34
CA GLN A 52 16.26 -10.27 3.90
C GLN A 52 14.99 -9.66 3.31
N TRP A 53 13.93 -9.61 4.11
CA TRP A 53 12.70 -8.93 3.70
C TRP A 53 12.77 -7.44 4.02
N LEU A 54 12.90 -6.61 2.98
CA LEU A 54 12.98 -5.15 3.09
C LEU A 54 11.60 -4.50 3.39
N GLY A 55 10.53 -5.25 3.20
CA GLY A 55 9.17 -4.71 3.26
C GLY A 55 8.62 -4.48 4.66
N GLY A 56 9.20 -5.07 5.71
CA GLY A 56 8.68 -4.94 7.07
C GLY A 56 8.87 -3.53 7.64
N ASN A 57 7.78 -2.91 8.13
CA ASN A 57 7.76 -1.51 8.61
C ASN A 57 8.60 -0.58 7.72
N TRP A 58 8.28 -0.60 6.43
CA TRP A 58 9.09 -0.02 5.37
C TRP A 58 9.40 1.46 5.63
N GLU A 59 10.69 1.80 5.63
CA GLU A 59 11.23 3.13 5.99
C GLU A 59 10.74 3.71 7.34
N GLY A 60 10.27 2.86 8.27
CA GLY A 60 9.69 3.31 9.53
C GLY A 60 8.31 3.97 9.39
N ARG A 61 7.65 3.79 8.23
CA ARG A 61 6.37 4.43 7.89
C ARG A 61 5.15 3.66 8.41
N GLY A 62 5.32 2.53 9.07
CA GLY A 62 4.22 1.73 9.62
C GLY A 62 3.51 0.82 8.62
N TYR A 63 3.93 0.82 7.35
CA TYR A 63 3.42 -0.06 6.30
C TYR A 63 4.33 -1.29 6.12
N ASN A 64 3.73 -2.43 5.82
CA ASN A 64 4.44 -3.62 5.38
C ASN A 64 4.27 -3.77 3.87
N ILE A 65 5.34 -3.90 3.11
CA ILE A 65 5.29 -4.10 1.66
C ILE A 65 5.55 -5.57 1.35
N TYR A 66 4.57 -6.21 0.70
CA TYR A 66 4.67 -7.59 0.26
C TYR A 66 4.75 -7.65 -1.25
N SER A 67 5.70 -8.41 -1.77
CA SER A 67 5.73 -8.76 -3.18
C SER A 67 5.59 -10.24 -3.45
N TYR A 68 4.94 -10.54 -4.56
CA TYR A 68 4.75 -11.88 -5.09
C TYR A 68 4.86 -11.78 -6.61
N PHE A 69 5.57 -12.69 -7.25
CA PHE A 69 5.87 -12.59 -8.68
C PHE A 69 6.44 -13.90 -9.23
N PRO A 70 6.35 -14.11 -10.55
CA PRO A 70 6.91 -15.30 -11.16
C PRO A 70 8.43 -15.21 -11.26
N GLU A 71 9.06 -16.36 -11.12
CA GLU A 71 10.48 -16.56 -11.41
C GLU A 71 10.66 -17.13 -12.82
N PHE A 72 11.82 -16.85 -13.42
CA PHE A 72 12.14 -17.25 -14.79
C PHE A 72 13.47 -18.02 -14.86
N PRO A 73 13.61 -19.14 -14.13
CA PRO A 73 14.85 -19.89 -14.09
C PRO A 73 15.21 -20.43 -15.48
N GLY A 74 16.46 -20.24 -15.90
CA GLY A 74 16.97 -20.74 -17.17
C GLY A 74 16.43 -20.04 -18.42
N GLN A 75 15.63 -18.98 -18.27
CA GLN A 75 15.13 -18.19 -19.40
C GLN A 75 15.95 -16.91 -19.58
N THR A 76 16.03 -16.44 -20.82
CA THR A 76 16.70 -15.18 -21.16
C THR A 76 15.80 -14.35 -22.05
N GLY A 77 15.87 -13.02 -21.88
CA GLY A 77 15.02 -12.09 -22.61
C GLY A 77 15.31 -12.02 -24.12
N PRO A 78 14.41 -11.40 -24.90
CA PRO A 78 13.25 -10.64 -24.44
C PRO A 78 11.99 -11.48 -24.19
N SER A 79 11.97 -12.76 -24.56
CA SER A 79 10.79 -13.64 -24.43
C SER A 79 10.91 -14.57 -23.22
N TRP A 80 10.44 -14.09 -22.06
CA TRP A 80 10.55 -14.80 -20.78
C TRP A 80 9.45 -15.84 -20.51
N GLY A 81 8.49 -16.02 -21.42
CA GLY A 81 7.48 -17.07 -21.29
C GLY A 81 6.60 -16.97 -20.03
N LYS A 82 6.14 -18.13 -19.56
CA LYS A 82 5.18 -18.28 -18.45
C LYS A 82 5.75 -17.96 -17.07
N GLY A 83 7.02 -18.32 -16.85
CA GLY A 83 7.61 -18.35 -15.51
C GLY A 83 7.01 -19.44 -14.61
N VAL A 84 7.40 -19.41 -13.33
CA VAL A 84 6.94 -20.34 -12.28
C VAL A 84 6.75 -19.60 -10.96
N GLY A 85 5.89 -20.10 -10.06
CA GLY A 85 5.69 -19.54 -8.73
C GLY A 85 4.40 -18.73 -8.60
N ASP A 86 4.40 -17.72 -7.72
CA ASP A 86 3.22 -16.85 -7.56
C ASP A 86 3.04 -15.96 -8.79
N PHE A 87 1.80 -15.79 -9.24
CA PHE A 87 1.48 -15.04 -10.45
C PHE A 87 2.28 -15.54 -11.66
N GLU A 88 2.25 -16.85 -11.93
CA GLU A 88 2.65 -17.35 -13.25
C GLU A 88 1.89 -16.58 -14.34
N VAL A 89 2.53 -16.34 -15.49
CA VAL A 89 1.88 -15.64 -16.60
C VAL A 89 0.90 -16.58 -17.32
N ASP A 90 -0.20 -16.81 -16.63
CA ASP A 90 -1.28 -17.75 -16.93
C ASP A 90 -2.55 -17.19 -16.28
N TYR A 91 -3.65 -17.09 -17.05
CA TYR A 91 -4.87 -16.42 -16.57
C TYR A 91 -5.47 -17.11 -15.33
N GLN A 92 -5.49 -18.44 -15.31
CA GLN A 92 -6.13 -19.20 -14.23
C GLN A 92 -5.28 -19.14 -12.95
N LYS A 93 -3.96 -19.30 -13.09
CA LYS A 93 -3.02 -19.17 -11.98
C LYS A 93 -3.02 -17.77 -11.40
N THR A 94 -3.03 -16.74 -12.26
CA THR A 94 -3.11 -15.35 -11.83
C THR A 94 -4.34 -15.12 -10.95
N SER A 95 -5.52 -15.56 -11.39
CA SER A 95 -6.76 -15.38 -10.62
C SER A 95 -6.74 -16.18 -9.31
N ALA A 96 -6.25 -17.42 -9.34
CA ALA A 96 -6.14 -18.26 -8.14
C ALA A 96 -5.17 -17.67 -7.09
N ASP A 97 -4.00 -17.22 -7.53
CA ASP A 97 -3.01 -16.58 -6.66
C ASP A 97 -3.53 -15.25 -6.13
N TRP A 98 -4.25 -14.48 -6.97
CA TRP A 98 -4.83 -13.22 -6.56
C TRP A 98 -5.75 -13.39 -5.35
N HIS A 99 -6.70 -14.33 -5.42
CA HIS A 99 -7.62 -14.60 -4.32
C HIS A 99 -6.88 -15.08 -3.06
N ARG A 100 -5.99 -16.07 -3.21
CA ARG A 100 -5.21 -16.60 -2.08
C ARG A 100 -4.38 -15.51 -1.38
N ILE A 101 -3.66 -14.69 -2.15
CA ILE A 101 -2.74 -13.69 -1.60
C ILE A 101 -3.53 -12.54 -0.98
N THR A 102 -4.53 -12.00 -1.68
CA THR A 102 -5.33 -10.89 -1.14
C THR A 102 -6.11 -11.30 0.10
N ASP A 103 -6.55 -12.55 0.21
CA ASP A 103 -7.15 -13.07 1.45
C ASP A 103 -6.15 -13.24 2.60
N GLN A 104 -4.88 -13.49 2.30
CA GLN A 104 -3.85 -13.62 3.32
C GLN A 104 -3.40 -12.26 3.86
N ILE A 105 -3.12 -11.29 2.98
CA ILE A 105 -2.49 -10.03 3.40
C ILE A 105 -3.48 -8.87 3.50
N LYS A 106 -4.67 -8.98 2.92
CA LYS A 106 -5.76 -7.99 3.02
C LYS A 106 -5.27 -6.56 2.73
N PRO A 107 -4.78 -6.29 1.51
CA PRO A 107 -3.95 -5.13 1.25
C PRO A 107 -4.71 -3.79 1.31
N VAL A 108 -4.11 -2.82 1.98
CA VAL A 108 -4.59 -1.42 2.05
C VAL A 108 -4.36 -0.67 0.74
N ALA A 109 -3.34 -1.08 -0.02
CA ALA A 109 -3.09 -0.58 -1.36
C ALA A 109 -2.40 -1.64 -2.23
N ILE A 110 -2.57 -1.53 -3.55
CA ILE A 110 -2.05 -2.48 -4.53
C ILE A 110 -1.36 -1.74 -5.68
N ILE A 111 -0.14 -2.17 -6.04
CA ILE A 111 0.49 -1.76 -7.31
C ILE A 111 0.87 -2.99 -8.10
N THR A 112 0.32 -3.13 -9.29
CA THR A 112 0.73 -4.17 -10.23
C THR A 112 1.68 -3.59 -11.25
N PHE A 113 2.76 -4.30 -11.57
CA PHE A 113 3.75 -3.91 -12.55
C PHE A 113 3.80 -4.91 -13.70
N SER A 114 4.10 -4.43 -14.90
CA SER A 114 4.40 -5.31 -16.04
C SER A 114 5.42 -4.70 -16.97
N ARG A 115 6.21 -5.55 -17.61
CA ARG A 115 7.17 -5.13 -18.63
C ARG A 115 6.45 -4.54 -19.86
N ALA A 116 6.98 -3.43 -20.37
CA ALA A 116 6.48 -2.70 -21.53
C ALA A 116 7.43 -2.78 -22.75
N GLN A 117 7.54 -1.69 -23.52
CA GLN A 117 8.39 -1.59 -24.70
C GLN A 117 9.88 -1.42 -24.34
N ASN A 118 10.76 -1.47 -25.35
CA ASN A 118 12.21 -1.24 -25.18
C ASN A 118 12.52 0.25 -25.04
N ASN A 119 12.04 0.87 -23.98
CA ASN A 119 12.18 2.29 -23.71
C ASN A 119 12.41 2.53 -22.21
N PHE A 120 12.51 3.79 -21.81
CA PHE A 120 12.64 4.23 -20.42
C PHE A 120 11.30 4.72 -19.84
N GLU A 121 10.19 4.17 -20.31
CA GLU A 121 8.86 4.62 -19.91
C GLU A 121 8.45 4.04 -18.54
N TRP A 122 7.93 4.90 -17.68
CA TRP A 122 7.23 4.52 -16.45
C TRP A 122 5.76 4.91 -16.64
N ARG A 123 4.98 4.05 -17.30
CA ARG A 123 3.61 4.36 -17.71
C ARG A 123 2.63 3.95 -16.63
N LEU A 124 1.99 4.94 -16.02
CA LEU A 124 0.89 4.72 -15.10
C LEU A 124 -0.41 4.58 -15.88
N GLU A 125 -1.03 3.41 -15.82
CA GLU A 125 -2.31 3.17 -16.46
C GLU A 125 -3.41 3.84 -15.62
N GLY A 126 -4.23 4.69 -16.25
CA GLY A 126 -5.38 5.34 -15.61
C GLY A 126 -6.53 4.39 -15.30
N GLY A 127 -6.50 3.17 -15.84
CA GLY A 127 -7.48 2.12 -15.60
C GLY A 127 -7.21 0.88 -16.44
N ASN A 128 -8.03 -0.15 -16.26
CA ASN A 128 -7.95 -1.42 -16.96
C ASN A 128 -9.33 -1.82 -17.48
N ARG A 129 -9.37 -2.57 -18.59
CA ARG A 129 -10.63 -2.93 -19.26
C ARG A 129 -10.87 -4.43 -19.27
N MET A 130 -12.11 -4.82 -18.98
CA MET A 130 -12.61 -6.19 -19.12
C MET A 130 -12.94 -6.54 -20.58
N TYR A 131 -12.62 -7.76 -21.00
CA TYR A 131 -12.92 -8.27 -22.34
C TYR A 131 -13.66 -9.60 -22.28
N ALA A 132 -14.38 -9.94 -23.36
CA ALA A 132 -14.93 -11.27 -23.53
C ALA A 132 -13.81 -12.32 -23.66
N GLU A 133 -14.06 -13.57 -23.28
CA GLU A 133 -13.09 -14.69 -23.33
C GLU A 133 -12.37 -14.78 -24.69
N SER A 134 -13.13 -14.65 -25.78
CA SER A 134 -12.63 -14.71 -27.15
C SER A 134 -11.78 -13.50 -27.59
N GLN A 135 -11.71 -12.44 -26.79
CA GLN A 135 -10.93 -11.24 -27.09
C GLN A 135 -9.57 -11.22 -26.38
N TRP A 136 -9.39 -11.97 -25.29
CA TRP A 136 -8.10 -12.10 -24.59
C TRP A 136 -7.05 -12.80 -25.46
N THR A 137 -5.84 -12.27 -25.53
CA THR A 137 -4.73 -12.91 -26.25
C THR A 137 -4.34 -14.20 -25.53
N PRO A 138 -4.15 -15.33 -26.25
CA PRO A 138 -3.71 -16.59 -25.65
C PRO A 138 -2.39 -16.45 -24.87
N ASP A 139 -2.32 -17.02 -23.67
CA ASP A 139 -1.11 -17.18 -22.89
C ASP A 139 -0.33 -18.46 -23.27
N TYR A 140 0.50 -18.96 -22.35
CA TYR A 140 1.43 -20.06 -22.58
C TYR A 140 0.88 -21.45 -22.22
N GLN A 141 -0.23 -21.58 -21.49
CA GLN A 141 -0.69 -22.86 -20.95
C GLN A 141 -2.20 -23.04 -21.05
N ALA A 142 -2.66 -24.23 -21.46
CA ALA A 142 -4.08 -24.49 -21.58
C ALA A 142 -4.78 -24.56 -20.20
N PRO A 143 -5.98 -23.96 -20.05
CA PRO A 143 -6.69 -23.15 -21.05
C PRO A 143 -6.07 -21.76 -21.24
N THR A 144 -5.69 -21.41 -22.47
CA THR A 144 -4.82 -20.24 -22.73
C THR A 144 -5.51 -18.88 -22.65
N ARG A 145 -6.78 -18.85 -22.26
CA ARG A 145 -7.62 -17.67 -22.12
C ARG A 145 -8.38 -17.79 -20.81
N PRO A 146 -8.74 -16.68 -20.14
CA PRO A 146 -9.43 -16.76 -18.87
C PRO A 146 -10.73 -17.54 -19.06
N GLY A 147 -10.96 -18.52 -18.18
CA GLY A 147 -12.16 -19.35 -18.25
C GLY A 147 -13.39 -18.58 -17.76
N SER A 148 -14.56 -18.86 -18.35
CA SER A 148 -15.87 -18.34 -17.89
C SER A 148 -16.16 -18.57 -16.40
N ASP A 149 -15.49 -19.54 -15.77
CA ASP A 149 -15.64 -19.92 -14.37
C ASP A 149 -14.81 -19.07 -13.41
N LEU A 150 -13.87 -18.25 -13.91
CA LEU A 150 -13.08 -17.36 -13.06
C LEU A 150 -13.97 -16.28 -12.43
N PRO A 151 -13.84 -15.98 -11.12
CA PRO A 151 -14.70 -15.01 -10.44
C PRO A 151 -14.76 -13.64 -11.12
N ILE A 152 -13.62 -13.12 -11.61
CA ILE A 152 -13.58 -11.84 -12.33
C ILE A 152 -14.39 -11.87 -13.63
N MET A 153 -14.41 -13.01 -14.33
CA MET A 153 -15.14 -13.21 -15.58
C MET A 153 -16.65 -13.30 -15.34
N GLN A 154 -17.07 -13.76 -14.17
CA GLN A 154 -18.48 -13.77 -13.76
C GLN A 154 -18.94 -12.42 -13.22
N ALA A 155 -18.04 -11.68 -12.57
CA ALA A 155 -18.37 -10.42 -11.90
C ALA A 155 -18.42 -9.22 -12.85
N LEU A 156 -17.58 -9.19 -13.89
CA LEU A 156 -17.43 -8.03 -14.77
C LEU A 156 -17.91 -8.32 -16.19
N ALA A 157 -18.81 -7.47 -16.70
CA ALA A 157 -19.24 -7.56 -18.10
C ALA A 157 -18.11 -7.10 -19.05
N PRO A 158 -17.97 -7.70 -20.25
CA PRO A 158 -17.07 -7.18 -21.27
C PRO A 158 -17.31 -5.70 -21.57
N GLY A 159 -16.23 -4.92 -21.65
CA GLY A 159 -16.27 -3.46 -21.82
C GLY A 159 -16.28 -2.67 -20.52
N THR A 160 -16.42 -3.33 -19.36
CA THR A 160 -16.27 -2.66 -18.05
C THR A 160 -14.86 -2.09 -17.91
N GLU A 161 -14.75 -0.84 -17.49
CA GLU A 161 -13.48 -0.18 -17.18
C GLU A 161 -13.42 0.10 -15.69
N LEU A 162 -12.30 -0.28 -15.07
CA LEU A 162 -12.03 0.01 -13.66
C LEU A 162 -10.83 0.92 -13.58
N PHE A 163 -10.99 2.08 -12.96
CA PHE A 163 -9.99 3.14 -12.95
C PHE A 163 -9.00 2.98 -11.81
N SER A 164 -7.76 3.40 -12.07
CA SER A 164 -6.69 3.46 -11.08
C SER A 164 -7.01 4.54 -10.05
N THR A 165 -6.73 4.23 -8.79
CA THR A 165 -6.83 5.15 -7.65
C THR A 165 -5.46 5.45 -7.03
N LEU A 166 -4.38 5.10 -7.74
CA LEU A 166 -3.05 5.60 -7.39
C LEU A 166 -2.97 7.13 -7.54
N PRO A 167 -2.14 7.82 -6.75
CA PRO A 167 -1.85 9.25 -6.91
C PRO A 167 -0.97 9.48 -8.16
N ILE A 168 -1.54 9.25 -9.35
CA ILE A 168 -0.82 9.24 -10.63
C ILE A 168 -0.06 10.56 -10.87
N PRO A 169 -0.67 11.74 -10.74
CA PRO A 169 0.04 13.00 -10.97
C PRO A 169 1.25 13.18 -10.06
N GLU A 170 1.12 12.84 -8.77
CA GLU A 170 2.18 12.95 -7.79
C GLU A 170 3.29 11.93 -8.05
N ILE A 171 2.94 10.68 -8.40
CA ILE A 171 3.95 9.66 -8.75
C ILE A 171 4.73 10.11 -9.98
N MET A 172 4.04 10.58 -11.03
CA MET A 172 4.69 11.07 -12.24
C MET A 172 5.65 12.22 -11.93
N ALA A 173 5.20 13.21 -11.16
CA ALA A 173 6.02 14.36 -10.78
C ALA A 173 7.25 13.92 -9.98
N ASN A 174 7.07 13.07 -8.97
CA ASN A 174 8.15 12.63 -8.09
C ASN A 174 9.15 11.73 -8.80
N VAL A 175 8.70 10.75 -9.58
CA VAL A 175 9.60 9.86 -10.35
C VAL A 175 10.39 10.68 -11.37
N GLY A 176 9.73 11.57 -12.11
CA GLY A 176 10.39 12.42 -13.11
C GLY A 176 11.43 13.38 -12.51
N ALA A 177 11.21 13.82 -11.27
CA ALA A 177 12.15 14.69 -10.56
C ALA A 177 13.31 13.93 -9.89
N GLN A 178 13.06 12.71 -9.40
CA GLN A 178 14.00 12.00 -8.51
C GLN A 178 14.76 10.86 -9.18
N VAL A 179 14.31 10.37 -10.35
CA VAL A 179 14.93 9.23 -11.03
C VAL A 179 15.41 9.64 -12.43
N PRO A 180 16.69 10.05 -12.56
CA PRO A 180 17.23 10.53 -13.83
C PRO A 180 17.08 9.51 -14.97
N GLY A 181 16.60 10.00 -16.12
CA GLY A 181 16.46 9.21 -17.35
C GLY A 181 15.21 8.34 -17.43
N VAL A 182 14.37 8.30 -16.38
CA VAL A 182 13.03 7.69 -16.45
C VAL A 182 12.05 8.69 -17.04
N ASN A 183 11.14 8.22 -17.89
CA ASN A 183 10.10 9.01 -18.54
C ASN A 183 8.70 8.60 -18.01
N PRO A 184 8.16 9.26 -16.98
CA PRO A 184 6.82 8.98 -16.50
C PRO A 184 5.77 9.44 -17.51
N THR A 185 4.84 8.54 -17.82
CA THR A 185 3.72 8.83 -18.73
C THR A 185 2.42 8.28 -18.11
N THR A 186 1.28 8.67 -18.68
CA THR A 186 0.00 8.06 -18.34
C THR A 186 -0.88 7.96 -19.58
N VAL A 187 -1.78 6.99 -19.55
CA VAL A 187 -2.87 6.85 -20.53
C VAL A 187 -4.19 6.66 -19.76
N PRO A 188 -5.34 7.02 -20.34
CA PRO A 188 -6.61 6.93 -19.61
C PRO A 188 -6.98 5.52 -19.16
N VAL A 189 -6.78 4.52 -20.03
CA VAL A 189 -7.11 3.10 -19.80
C VAL A 189 -6.16 2.22 -20.60
N ASP A 190 -5.66 1.14 -19.98
CA ASP A 190 -4.93 0.08 -20.66
C ASP A 190 -5.87 -0.68 -21.61
N ASN A 191 -5.55 -0.65 -22.90
CA ASN A 191 -6.28 -1.37 -23.94
C ASN A 191 -5.62 -2.72 -24.31
N GLY A 192 -4.58 -3.11 -23.58
CA GLY A 192 -3.94 -4.41 -23.70
C GLY A 192 -4.92 -5.54 -23.46
N ARG A 193 -4.76 -6.64 -24.19
CA ARG A 193 -5.62 -7.83 -24.08
C ARG A 193 -4.84 -9.04 -23.56
N PHE A 194 -3.78 -8.80 -22.80
CA PHE A 194 -2.94 -9.84 -22.24
C PHE A 194 -2.85 -9.72 -20.72
N LEU A 195 -1.99 -10.53 -20.10
CA LEU A 195 -1.90 -10.68 -18.65
C LEU A 195 -1.62 -9.36 -17.91
N SER A 196 -0.87 -8.40 -18.49
CA SER A 196 -0.64 -7.08 -17.87
C SER A 196 -1.95 -6.35 -17.55
N ASN A 197 -2.87 -6.25 -18.53
CA ASN A 197 -4.17 -5.66 -18.31
C ASN A 197 -5.03 -6.50 -17.36
N PHE A 198 -4.93 -7.84 -17.45
CA PHE A 198 -5.71 -8.74 -16.61
C PHE A 198 -5.35 -8.66 -15.12
N ILE A 199 -4.07 -8.58 -14.78
CA ILE A 199 -3.62 -8.40 -13.39
C ILE A 199 -3.89 -6.98 -12.89
N GLY A 200 -3.73 -5.96 -13.75
CA GLY A 200 -4.15 -4.59 -13.43
C GLY A 200 -5.64 -4.49 -13.13
N LEU A 201 -6.47 -5.17 -13.93
CA LEU A 201 -7.92 -5.26 -13.72
C LEU A 201 -8.26 -5.94 -12.40
N HIS A 202 -7.55 -7.00 -12.00
CA HIS A 202 -7.71 -7.59 -10.67
C HIS A 202 -7.38 -6.61 -9.54
N GLY A 203 -6.34 -5.78 -9.72
CA GLY A 203 -5.99 -4.67 -8.83
C GLY A 203 -7.17 -3.73 -8.59
N ASN A 204 -7.67 -3.13 -9.66
CA ASN A 204 -8.75 -2.16 -9.58
C ASN A 204 -10.07 -2.82 -9.16
N TRP A 205 -10.31 -4.08 -9.51
CA TRP A 205 -11.48 -4.84 -9.05
C TRP A 205 -11.45 -5.11 -7.55
N TYR A 206 -10.27 -5.46 -7.00
CA TYR A 206 -10.12 -5.59 -5.56
C TYR A 206 -10.43 -4.26 -4.84
N HIS A 207 -9.96 -3.14 -5.39
CA HIS A 207 -10.28 -1.82 -4.85
C HIS A 207 -11.78 -1.55 -4.86
N GLU A 208 -12.48 -1.73 -5.99
CA GLU A 208 -13.94 -1.52 -6.08
C GLU A 208 -14.73 -2.37 -5.08
N LEU A 209 -14.27 -3.58 -4.77
CA LEU A 209 -14.93 -4.44 -3.79
C LEU A 209 -14.68 -4.03 -2.33
N ASN A 210 -13.61 -3.27 -2.06
CA ASN A 210 -13.11 -3.01 -0.70
C ASN A 210 -12.89 -1.52 -0.39
N ASN A 211 -13.34 -0.57 -1.22
CA ASN A 211 -13.07 0.86 -1.00
C ASN A 211 -14.10 1.57 -0.12
N ASP A 212 -15.21 0.91 0.21
CA ASP A 212 -16.25 1.46 1.08
C ASP A 212 -15.65 1.82 2.46
N PRO A 213 -15.98 2.99 3.05
CA PRO A 213 -15.48 3.39 4.36
C PRO A 213 -15.75 2.38 5.49
N SER A 214 -16.78 1.55 5.35
CA SER A 214 -17.17 0.50 6.30
C SER A 214 -16.64 -0.89 5.96
N ALA A 215 -15.96 -1.07 4.82
CA ALA A 215 -15.42 -2.36 4.42
C ALA A 215 -14.45 -2.93 5.48
N GLU A 216 -14.61 -4.21 5.81
CA GLU A 216 -13.63 -4.94 6.61
C GLU A 216 -12.42 -5.22 5.71
N TYR A 217 -11.27 -4.66 6.07
CA TYR A 217 -10.06 -4.59 5.25
C TYR A 217 -10.13 -3.62 4.08
N ARG A 218 -10.49 -2.37 4.38
CA ARG A 218 -10.59 -1.31 3.39
C ARG A 218 -9.32 -1.15 2.55
N ASN A 219 -9.50 -1.11 1.23
CA ASN A 219 -8.47 -0.76 0.27
C ASN A 219 -8.63 0.70 -0.17
N PHE A 220 -7.55 1.46 -0.14
CA PHE A 220 -7.56 2.90 -0.42
C PHE A 220 -7.06 3.24 -1.81
N ALA A 221 -6.19 2.41 -2.39
CA ALA A 221 -5.61 2.68 -3.70
C ALA A 221 -5.23 1.39 -4.43
N ALA A 222 -5.50 1.32 -5.73
CA ALA A 222 -4.97 0.29 -6.61
C ALA A 222 -4.62 0.86 -7.99
N GLY A 223 -3.68 0.22 -8.69
CA GLY A 223 -3.39 0.56 -10.08
C GLY A 223 -2.35 -0.33 -10.74
N HIS A 224 -2.07 -0.02 -12.01
CA HIS A 224 -1.12 -0.72 -12.84
C HIS A 224 -0.05 0.21 -13.42
N ILE A 225 1.19 -0.25 -13.48
CA ILE A 225 2.31 0.50 -14.05
C ILE A 225 3.09 -0.38 -15.03
N HIS A 226 3.17 0.07 -16.27
CA HIS A 226 4.01 -0.51 -17.31
C HIS A 226 5.43 0.07 -17.22
N VAL A 227 6.44 -0.82 -17.21
CA VAL A 227 7.85 -0.45 -17.06
C VAL A 227 8.64 -0.81 -18.32
N GLY A 228 9.23 0.20 -18.94
CA GLY A 228 10.09 0.06 -20.09
C GLY A 228 11.34 -0.76 -19.80
N PHE A 229 11.65 -1.73 -20.67
CA PHE A 229 12.75 -2.66 -20.41
C PHE A 229 14.14 -2.17 -20.85
N ALA A 230 14.26 -0.94 -21.32
CA ALA A 230 15.57 -0.31 -21.48
C ALA A 230 16.13 0.21 -20.14
N MET A 231 15.29 0.33 -19.09
CA MET A 231 15.73 0.69 -17.75
C MET A 231 16.68 -0.36 -17.18
N SER A 232 17.74 0.10 -16.51
CA SER A 232 18.52 -0.78 -15.65
C SER A 232 17.69 -1.29 -14.47
N PRO A 233 18.03 -2.45 -13.87
CA PRO A 233 17.37 -2.93 -12.66
C PRO A 233 17.37 -1.90 -11.53
N GLN A 234 18.47 -1.15 -11.37
CA GLN A 234 18.57 -0.10 -10.35
C GLN A 234 17.60 1.06 -10.62
N GLN A 235 17.52 1.55 -11.87
CA GLN A 235 16.56 2.62 -12.22
C GLN A 235 15.11 2.20 -11.97
N ALA A 236 14.76 0.95 -12.31
CA ALA A 236 13.43 0.41 -12.08
C ALA A 236 13.12 0.28 -10.56
N LEU A 237 14.11 -0.13 -9.75
CA LEU A 237 14.01 -0.15 -8.30
C LEU A 237 13.85 1.27 -7.73
N ASP A 238 14.66 2.23 -8.16
CA ASP A 238 14.59 3.61 -7.68
C ASP A 238 13.22 4.23 -7.98
N ALA A 239 12.67 4.02 -9.18
CA ALA A 239 11.32 4.44 -9.55
C ALA A 239 10.23 3.74 -8.71
N THR A 240 10.42 2.46 -8.38
CA THR A 240 9.52 1.73 -7.47
C THR A 240 9.54 2.34 -6.07
N LEU A 241 10.72 2.64 -5.52
CA LEU A 241 10.87 3.25 -4.20
C LEU A 241 10.22 4.64 -4.14
N VAL A 242 10.44 5.49 -5.14
CA VAL A 242 9.79 6.82 -5.22
C VAL A 242 8.28 6.70 -5.33
N THR A 243 7.79 5.74 -6.13
CA THR A 243 6.35 5.44 -6.25
C THR A 243 5.76 5.03 -4.90
N LEU A 244 6.42 4.11 -4.17
CA LEU A 244 5.98 3.65 -2.86
C LEU A 244 5.96 4.77 -1.83
N ARG A 245 6.98 5.65 -1.79
CA ARG A 245 7.00 6.81 -0.88
C ARG A 245 5.81 7.71 -1.14
N THR A 246 5.59 8.04 -2.41
CA THR A 246 4.46 8.86 -2.85
C THR A 246 3.11 8.23 -2.48
N LEU A 247 2.96 6.92 -2.68
CA LEU A 247 1.75 6.19 -2.29
C LEU A 247 1.55 6.24 -0.77
N THR A 248 2.58 5.98 0.03
CA THR A 248 2.44 6.01 1.50
C THR A 248 2.11 7.41 2.03
N ASP A 249 2.71 8.46 1.46
CA ASP A 249 2.37 9.85 1.80
C ASP A 249 0.89 10.16 1.45
N HIS A 250 0.39 9.62 0.34
CA HIS A 250 -1.01 9.74 -0.05
C HIS A 250 -1.94 8.98 0.91
N LEU A 251 -1.61 7.75 1.30
CA LEU A 251 -2.39 6.94 2.24
C LEU A 251 -2.52 7.63 3.61
N ASP A 252 -1.42 8.19 4.11
CA ASP A 252 -1.41 8.94 5.36
C ASP A 252 -2.32 10.18 5.27
N LEU A 253 -2.35 10.86 4.12
CA LEU A 253 -3.19 12.03 3.89
C LEU A 253 -4.69 11.70 3.86
N ILE A 254 -5.09 10.58 3.25
CA ILE A 254 -6.51 10.22 3.06
C ILE A 254 -7.10 9.39 4.20
N GLY A 255 -6.36 9.24 5.31
CA GLY A 255 -6.90 8.66 6.53
C GLY A 255 -6.68 7.17 6.68
N ALA A 256 -5.62 6.61 6.10
CA ALA A 256 -5.01 5.37 6.56
C ALA A 256 -3.81 5.68 7.48
N PRO A 257 -3.97 6.37 8.64
CA PRO A 257 -2.83 6.86 9.40
C PRO A 257 -1.92 5.70 9.83
N ALA A 258 -0.63 5.83 9.53
CA ALA A 258 0.40 4.97 10.07
C ALA A 258 0.24 4.82 11.60
N PRO A 259 0.32 3.59 12.16
CA PRO A 259 0.12 3.37 13.60
C PRO A 259 1.13 4.09 14.50
N SER A 260 2.20 4.67 13.95
CA SER A 260 3.23 5.41 14.67
C SER A 260 2.82 6.84 15.08
N SER A 261 1.80 7.44 14.45
CA SER A 261 1.40 8.83 14.75
C SER A 261 0.60 8.98 16.05
N ALA A 262 -0.04 7.91 16.52
CA ALA A 262 -0.90 7.95 17.70
C ALA A 262 -0.11 7.84 19.03
N ALA A 263 1.09 7.26 19.02
CA ALA A 263 1.87 7.02 20.24
C ALA A 263 2.67 8.26 20.71
N ALA A 264 3.05 9.17 19.80
CA ALA A 264 3.91 10.30 20.14
C ALA A 264 3.18 11.47 20.84
N LEU A 265 1.86 11.60 20.68
CA LEU A 265 1.08 12.69 21.28
C LEU A 265 0.66 12.42 22.73
N ALA A 266 0.79 11.19 23.23
CA ALA A 266 0.33 10.82 24.57
C ALA A 266 1.36 11.06 25.70
N LEU A 267 2.63 11.36 25.38
CA LEU A 267 3.71 11.47 26.38
C LEU A 267 4.16 12.91 26.70
N GLY A 268 3.59 13.94 26.06
CA GLY A 268 3.99 15.35 26.27
C GLY A 268 3.28 16.10 27.39
N GLY A 269 2.28 15.51 28.07
CA GLY A 269 1.30 16.23 28.88
C GLY A 269 1.42 16.15 30.41
N LEU A 270 2.51 15.63 30.99
CA LEU A 270 2.64 15.45 32.44
C LEU A 270 3.96 16.04 32.98
N VAL A 271 4.14 17.34 32.80
CA VAL A 271 5.22 18.08 33.46
C VAL A 271 4.66 19.37 34.09
N LEU A 272 4.76 19.41 35.42
CA LEU A 272 4.72 20.57 36.34
C LEU A 272 3.35 21.08 36.86
N THR A 273 2.90 20.48 37.96
CA THR A 273 2.35 21.27 39.09
C THR A 273 3.16 21.01 40.35
N ARG A 274 4.34 21.62 40.46
CA ARG A 274 5.04 21.81 41.74
C ARG A 274 4.27 22.87 42.54
N ARG A 275 3.47 22.45 43.53
CA ARG A 275 2.87 23.37 44.51
C ARG A 275 3.97 24.04 45.32
N ARG A 276 4.20 25.34 45.09
CA ARG A 276 4.97 26.22 45.99
C ARG A 276 4.12 26.51 47.24
N ARG A 277 4.69 26.29 48.42
CA ARG A 277 4.20 26.86 49.70
C ARG A 277 4.53 28.36 49.72
N PRO A 278 3.64 29.25 50.17
CA PRO A 278 4.04 30.56 50.64
C PRO A 278 4.21 30.53 52.17
N LEU A 279 5.43 30.80 52.61
CA LEU A 279 5.70 31.44 53.90
C LEU A 279 5.88 32.94 53.62
N CYS A 280 5.16 33.77 54.36
CA CYS A 280 5.53 35.12 54.83
C CYS A 280 4.27 36.00 54.89
N GLY A 281 3.75 36.17 56.11
CA GLY A 281 2.78 37.21 56.46
C GLY A 281 3.50 38.22 57.36
N ARG A 282 3.53 39.46 56.89
CA ARG A 282 4.18 40.65 57.46
C ARG A 282 3.62 41.07 58.82
N GLU A 283 4.51 41.65 59.59
CA GLU A 283 4.30 42.64 60.66
C GLU A 283 3.37 43.80 60.25
N GLN A 284 2.53 44.19 61.22
CA GLN A 284 2.01 45.52 61.59
C GLN A 284 0.66 45.25 62.29
N GLU A 285 0.47 45.50 63.58
CA GLU A 285 0.35 46.81 64.24
C GLU A 285 0.22 46.57 65.76
N ARG A 286 0.75 47.47 66.59
CA ARG A 286 0.01 48.25 67.59
C ARG A 286 0.95 48.83 68.64
N VAL A 287 1.19 50.13 68.51
CA VAL A 287 1.64 51.02 69.58
C VAL A 287 0.41 51.30 70.44
N GLU A 288 0.49 51.06 71.75
CA GLU A 288 -0.17 51.94 72.72
C GLU A 288 0.51 51.89 74.10
N GLN A 289 0.63 53.08 74.66
CA GLN A 289 1.32 53.49 75.88
C GLN A 289 0.75 52.85 77.16
N SER A 290 1.59 52.68 78.19
CA SER A 290 1.35 53.27 79.54
C SER A 290 2.36 52.77 80.59
N SER A 291 3.16 53.71 81.09
CA SER A 291 3.43 54.00 82.51
C SER A 291 3.66 52.85 83.51
N ARG A 292 4.93 52.68 83.94
CA ARG A 292 5.49 52.96 85.28
C ARG A 292 6.72 52.08 85.54
#